data_AF-A0A958XDF3-F1
#
_entry.id   AF-A0A958XDF3-F1
#
_cell.length_a   1.000
_cell.length_b   1.000
_cell.length_c   1.000
_cell.angle_alpha   90.00
_cell.angle_beta   90.00
_cell.angle_gamma   90.00
#
_symmetry.space_group_name_H-M   'P 1'
#
loop_
_entity.id
_entity.type
_entity.pdbx_description
1 polymer ?
#
loop_
_entity_poly.entity_id
_entity_poly.type
_entity_poly.pdbx_seq_one_letter_code
_entity_poly.pdbx_strand_id
1 'polypeptide(L)'
;MKSIHWFYFGMSIDLFILLLTASNLYMITNSLQGVKISARLMMLAMPLAILALIGIAFWLKTMGKMLAANILVWIPALPMLGGILIWGGLALLFILFGK
;
A
#
# COMPACT_ATOMS: atom_id res chain seq x y z
N MET A 1 16.33 12.25 4.61
CA MET A 1 15.50 12.78 5.72
C MET A 1 15.66 11.88 6.94
N LYS A 2 16.24 12.38 8.06
CA LYS A 2 16.45 11.62 9.32
C LYS A 2 15.20 11.56 10.22
N SER A 3 14.07 12.08 9.77
CA SER A 3 12.90 12.21 10.63
C SER A 3 12.15 10.88 10.75
N ILE A 4 12.02 10.44 11.99
CA ILE A 4 11.28 9.25 12.42
C ILE A 4 9.80 9.34 12.03
N HIS A 5 9.23 10.54 11.99
CA HIS A 5 7.82 10.74 11.67
C HIS A 5 7.48 10.34 10.24
N TRP A 6 8.35 10.66 9.28
CA TRP A 6 8.16 10.29 7.86
C TRP A 6 8.22 8.78 7.63
N PHE A 7 8.98 8.06 8.46
CA PHE A 7 9.03 6.60 8.42
C PHE A 7 7.69 6.00 8.85
N TYR A 8 7.19 6.41 10.02
CA TYR A 8 5.93 5.89 10.57
C TYR A 8 4.73 6.30 9.73
N PHE A 9 4.75 7.50 9.14
CA PHE A 9 3.69 7.93 8.24
C PHE A 9 3.63 7.08 6.98
N GLY A 10 4.77 6.87 6.28
CA GLY A 10 4.81 5.95 5.14
C GLY A 10 4.39 4.53 5.53
N MET A 11 4.84 4.04 6.69
CA MET A 11 4.49 2.71 7.18
C MET A 11 3.00 2.56 7.46
N SER A 12 2.34 3.62 7.95
CA SER A 12 0.89 3.60 8.16
C SER A 12 0.11 3.46 6.85
N ILE A 13 0.61 4.07 5.76
CA ILE A 13 0.04 3.93 4.42
C ILE A 13 0.26 2.50 3.91
N ASP A 14 1.47 1.95 4.05
CA ASP A 14 1.76 0.57 3.62
C ASP A 14 0.91 -0.46 4.36
N LEU A 15 0.70 -0.27 5.67
CA LEU A 15 -0.22 -1.09 6.46
C LEU A 15 -1.67 -0.98 5.96
N PHE A 16 -2.10 0.22 5.55
CA PHE A 16 -3.41 0.41 4.96
C PHE A 16 -3.54 -0.28 3.59
N ILE A 17 -2.52 -0.18 2.73
CA ILE A 17 -2.49 -0.91 1.43
C ILE A 17 -2.51 -2.41 1.68
N LEU A 18 -1.75 -2.91 2.67
CA LEU A 18 -1.76 -4.31 3.06
C LEU A 18 -3.17 -4.75 3.48
N LEU A 19 -3.85 -3.97 4.31
CA LEU A 19 -5.21 -4.26 4.75
C LEU A 19 -6.16 -4.35 3.55
N LEU A 20 -6.11 -3.36 2.64
CA LEU A 20 -6.94 -3.33 1.44
C LEU A 20 -6.70 -4.53 0.53
N THR A 21 -5.43 -4.86 0.27
CA THR A 21 -5.06 -5.99 -0.59
C THR A 21 -5.45 -7.34 0.05
N ALA A 22 -5.31 -7.47 1.38
CA ALA A 22 -5.76 -8.65 2.12
C ALA A 22 -7.29 -8.80 2.11
N SER A 23 -8.04 -7.71 2.30
CA SER A 23 -9.50 -7.71 2.21
C SER A 23 -9.99 -8.08 0.80
N ASN A 24 -9.37 -7.53 -0.24
CA ASN A 24 -9.69 -7.87 -1.63
C ASN A 24 -9.40 -9.35 -1.93
N LEU A 25 -8.27 -9.86 -1.46
CA LEU A 25 -7.92 -11.27 -1.60
C LEU A 25 -8.96 -12.17 -0.91
N TYR A 26 -9.38 -11.81 0.30
CA TYR A 26 -10.41 -12.54 1.04
C TYR A 26 -11.75 -12.53 0.29
N MET A 27 -12.21 -11.38 -0.20
CA MET A 27 -13.46 -11.29 -0.95
C MET A 27 -13.45 -12.16 -2.20
N ILE A 28 -12.38 -12.10 -3.00
CA ILE A 28 -12.30 -12.84 -4.27
C ILE A 28 -12.21 -14.34 -4.05
N THR A 29 -11.49 -14.76 -3.01
CA THR A 29 -11.36 -16.19 -2.65
C THR A 29 -12.72 -16.81 -2.29
N ASN A 30 -13.61 -16.02 -1.66
CA ASN A 30 -14.93 -16.48 -1.24
C ASN A 30 -16.04 -16.24 -2.28
N SER A 31 -15.91 -15.22 -3.15
CA SER A 31 -17.00 -14.77 -4.03
C SER A 31 -16.90 -15.21 -5.50
N LEU A 32 -15.71 -15.56 -6.01
CA LEU A 32 -15.51 -15.80 -7.44
C LEU A 32 -14.93 -17.20 -7.72
N GLN A 33 -15.83 -18.15 -7.98
CA GLN A 33 -15.51 -19.39 -8.70
C GLN A 33 -15.31 -19.03 -10.18
N GLY A 34 -14.09 -19.20 -10.71
CA GLY A 34 -13.76 -18.92 -12.12
C GLY A 34 -12.58 -17.96 -12.35
N VAL A 35 -11.97 -17.43 -11.29
CA VAL A 35 -10.74 -16.63 -11.43
C VAL A 35 -9.60 -17.54 -11.88
N LYS A 36 -8.93 -17.17 -12.99
CA LYS A 36 -7.73 -17.85 -13.48
C LYS A 36 -6.69 -17.98 -12.37
N ILE A 37 -6.02 -19.12 -12.30
CA ILE A 37 -4.97 -19.40 -11.29
C ILE A 37 -3.88 -18.32 -11.30
N SER A 38 -3.50 -17.84 -12.49
CA SER A 38 -2.52 -16.76 -12.64
C SER A 38 -2.96 -15.46 -11.96
N ALA A 39 -4.24 -15.09 -12.05
CA ALA A 39 -4.76 -13.91 -11.38
C ALA A 39 -4.80 -14.09 -9.85
N ARG A 40 -5.14 -15.29 -9.35
CA ARG A 40 -5.06 -15.60 -7.91
C ARG A 40 -3.64 -15.49 -7.37
N LEU A 41 -2.64 -15.99 -8.10
CA LEU A 41 -1.23 -15.89 -7.72
C LEU A 41 -0.75 -14.44 -7.70
N MET A 42 -1.14 -13.64 -8.69
CA MET A 42 -0.76 -12.22 -8.75
C MET A 42 -1.38 -11.41 -7.59
N MET A 43 -2.62 -11.74 -7.22
CA MET A 43 -3.31 -11.13 -6.08
C MET A 43 -2.70 -11.52 -4.73
N LEU A 44 -2.13 -12.72 -4.61
CA LEU A 44 -1.35 -13.13 -3.43
C LEU A 44 0.04 -12.48 -3.38
N ALA A 45 0.66 -12.29 -4.55
CA ALA A 45 2.01 -11.73 -4.64
C ALA A 45 2.07 -10.29 -4.10
N MET A 46 1.02 -9.50 -4.29
CA MET A 46 0.98 -8.09 -3.88
C MET A 46 1.06 -7.88 -2.35
N PRO A 47 0.19 -8.48 -1.50
CA PRO A 47 0.30 -8.35 -0.05
C PRO A 47 1.61 -8.98 0.49
N LEU A 48 2.10 -10.07 -0.11
CA LEU A 48 3.38 -10.68 0.26
C LEU A 48 4.57 -9.76 -0.04
N ALA A 49 4.56 -9.09 -1.20
CA ALA A 49 5.60 -8.12 -1.57
C ALA A 49 5.61 -6.92 -0.60
N ILE A 50 4.44 -6.41 -0.23
CA ILE A 50 4.32 -5.32 0.75
C ILE A 50 4.83 -5.76 2.12
N LEU A 51 4.48 -6.97 2.60
CA LEU A 51 5.02 -7.53 3.84
C LEU A 51 6.55 -7.60 3.82
N ALA A 52 7.12 -8.11 2.72
CA ALA A 52 8.56 -8.20 2.56
C ALA A 52 9.22 -6.80 2.60
N LEU A 53 8.63 -5.80 1.92
CA LEU A 53 9.12 -4.42 1.95
C LEU A 53 9.06 -3.84 3.36
N ILE A 54 7.95 -3.98 4.07
CA ILE A 54 7.81 -3.50 5.46
C ILE A 54 8.85 -4.18 6.37
N GLY A 55 9.06 -5.49 6.23
CA GLY A 55 10.04 -6.25 7.00
C GLY A 55 11.48 -5.78 6.75
N ILE A 56 11.86 -5.61 5.48
CA ILE A 56 13.17 -5.09 5.08
C ILE A 56 13.35 -3.66 5.58
N ALA A 57 12.33 -2.81 5.49
CA ALA A 57 12.38 -1.45 6.00
C ALA A 57 12.62 -1.41 7.52
N PHE A 58 11.94 -2.28 8.28
CA PHE A 58 12.12 -2.38 9.72
C PHE A 58 13.53 -2.85 10.08
N TRP A 59 14.07 -3.83 9.34
CA TRP A 59 15.44 -4.30 9.50
C TRP A 59 16.48 -3.23 9.17
N LEU A 60 16.27 -2.45 8.10
CA LEU A 60 17.14 -1.32 7.76
C LEU A 60 17.10 -0.23 8.83
N LYS A 61 15.94 0.00 9.44
CA LYS A 61 15.78 0.93 10.58
C LYS A 61 16.58 0.46 11.80
N THR A 62 16.53 -0.83 12.16
CA THR A 62 17.30 -1.36 13.31
C THR A 62 18.80 -1.30 13.09
N MET A 63 19.25 -1.41 11.83
CA MET A 63 20.65 -1.24 11.43
C MET A 63 21.12 0.23 11.36
N GLY A 64 20.28 1.19 11.75
CA GLY A 64 20.60 2.63 11.70
C GLY A 64 20.56 3.23 10.29
N LYS A 65 20.19 2.46 9.26
CA LYS A 65 20.07 2.91 7.86
C LYS A 65 18.72 3.58 7.59
N MET A 66 18.39 4.60 8.37
CA MET A 66 17.08 5.30 8.34
C MET A 66 16.72 5.89 6.98
N LEU A 67 17.70 6.35 6.21
CA LEU A 67 17.44 6.94 4.89
C LEU A 67 16.98 5.87 3.90
N ALA A 68 17.63 4.71 3.87
CA ALA A 68 17.24 3.58 3.03
C ALA A 68 15.88 3.01 3.46
N ALA A 69 15.66 2.88 4.77
CA ALA A 69 14.38 2.45 5.32
C ALA A 69 13.23 3.38 4.90
N ASN A 70 13.45 4.70 4.94
CA ASN A 70 12.48 5.68 4.45
C ASN A 70 12.20 5.51 2.97
N ILE A 71 13.23 5.50 2.11
CA ILE A 71 13.02 5.34 0.66
C ILE A 71 12.18 4.10 0.37
N LEU A 72 12.49 2.98 1.03
CA LEU A 72 11.87 1.70 0.77
C LEU A 72 10.37 1.68 1.13
N VAL A 73 9.97 2.30 2.24
CA VAL A 73 8.57 2.47 2.65
C VAL A 73 7.81 3.40 1.72
N TRP A 74 8.48 4.43 1.18
CA TRP A 74 7.81 5.41 0.34
C TRP A 74 7.57 4.94 -1.11
N ILE A 75 8.21 3.84 -1.55
CA ILE A 75 7.99 3.26 -2.89
C ILE A 75 6.52 2.87 -3.11
N PRO A 76 5.90 2.03 -2.26
CA PRO A 76 4.46 1.74 -2.37
C PRO A 76 3.55 2.88 -1.88
N ALA A 77 3.97 3.65 -0.87
CA ALA A 77 3.12 4.70 -0.29
C ALA A 77 2.87 5.90 -1.25
N LEU A 78 3.86 6.30 -2.07
CA LEU A 78 3.73 7.45 -2.96
C LEU A 78 2.63 7.27 -4.04
N PRO A 79 2.61 6.17 -4.82
CA PRO A 79 1.52 5.92 -5.77
C PRO A 79 0.15 5.90 -5.11
N MET A 80 0.05 5.32 -3.91
CA MET A 80 -1.22 5.27 -3.17
C MET A 80 -1.70 6.65 -2.76
N LEU A 81 -0.81 7.49 -2.21
CA LEU A 81 -1.14 8.88 -1.88
C LEU A 81 -1.56 9.68 -3.12
N GLY A 82 -0.83 9.53 -4.23
CA GLY A 82 -1.19 10.15 -5.50
C GLY A 82 -2.58 9.72 -5.97
N GLY A 83 -2.87 8.41 -5.89
CA GLY A 83 -4.19 7.87 -6.19
C GLY A 83 -5.28 8.46 -5.29
N ILE A 84 -5.10 8.46 -3.98
CA ILE A 84 -6.08 9.03 -3.03
C ILE A 84 -6.33 10.50 -3.31
N LEU A 85 -5.29 11.28 -3.60
CA LEU A 85 -5.43 12.71 -3.90
C LEU A 85 -6.19 12.94 -5.21
N ILE A 86 -5.89 12.18 -6.27
CA ILE A 86 -6.56 12.32 -7.57
C ILE A 86 -8.01 11.87 -7.46
N TRP A 87 -8.26 10.65 -6.97
CA TRP A 87 -9.61 10.08 -6.89
C TRP A 87 -10.47 10.80 -5.85
N GLY A 88 -9.90 11.13 -4.69
CA GLY A 88 -10.58 11.93 -3.66
C GLY A 88 -10.88 13.35 -4.13
N GLY A 89 -9.94 13.98 -4.84
CA GLY A 89 -10.14 15.30 -5.45
C GLY A 89 -11.24 15.28 -6.51
N LEU A 90 -11.24 14.29 -7.41
CA LEU A 90 -12.32 14.09 -8.38
C LEU A 90 -13.66 13.86 -7.70
N ALA A 91 -13.74 13.02 -6.67
CA ALA A 91 -14.97 12.78 -5.92
C ALA A 91 -15.52 14.05 -5.30
N LEU A 92 -14.66 14.90 -4.71
CA LEU A 92 -15.07 16.21 -4.19
C LEU A 92 -15.61 17.12 -5.29
N LEU A 93 -14.97 17.17 -6.46
CA LEU A 93 -15.47 17.95 -7.60
C LEU A 93 -16.84 17.45 -8.08
N PHE A 94 -17.05 16.13 -8.13
CA PHE A 94 -18.36 15.56 -8.45
C PHE A 94 -19.43 15.90 -7.41
N ILE A 95 -19.10 15.90 -6.12
CA ILE A 95 -20.07 16.28 -5.07
C ILE A 95 -20.41 17.77 -5.15
N LEU A 96 -19.42 18.62 -5.40
CA LEU A 96 -19.60 20.08 -5.39
C LEU A 96 -20.23 20.62 -6.69
N PHE A 97 -19.97 19.98 -7.82
CA PHE A 97 -20.37 20.48 -9.16
C PHE A 97 -21.22 19.50 -9.97
N GLY A 98 -21.40 18.27 -9.52
CA GLY A 98 -22.31 17.31 -10.12
C GLY A 98 -23.75 17.69 -9.79
N LYS A 99 -24.44 18.29 -10.78
CA LYS A 99 -25.90 18.29 -10.83
C LYS A 99 -26.41 16.98 -11.41
#